data_AF-X1Q4D4-F1
#
_entry.id   AF-X1Q4D4-F1
#
_cell.length_a   1.000
_cell.length_b   1.000
_cell.length_c   1.000
_cell.angle_alpha   90.00
_cell.angle_beta   90.00
_cell.angle_gamma   90.00
#
_symmetry.space_group_name_H-M   'P 1'
#
loop_
_entity.id
_entity.type
_entity.pdbx_description
1 polymer ?
#
loop_
_entity_poly.entity_id
_entity_poly.type
_entity_poly.pdbx_seq_one_letter_code
_entity_poly.pdbx_strand_id
1 'polypeptide(L)'
;DMLEEERLSSKRVSKTEAVSSQVPYEVPLRIGPSDYVSFLKDNKVCYIHMRGRKFGDVPLAIDVKLSVEDSPNSAGVVIDAIRAVKLALDRGIGGPLIGVSAYFFKHPPVQMVDTKAKEAVEDFITGKRER
;
A
#
# COMPACT_ATOMS: atom_id res chain seq x y z
N ASP A 1 -25.48 -0.04 -7.73
CA ASP A 1 -25.39 1.02 -8.76
C ASP A 1 -24.11 0.91 -9.56
N MET A 2 -24.11 1.32 -10.83
CA MET A 2 -22.96 1.31 -11.76
C MET A 2 -21.67 1.93 -11.15
N LEU A 3 -21.83 2.90 -10.23
CA LEU A 3 -20.76 3.55 -9.47
C LEU A 3 -20.04 2.63 -8.46
N GLU A 4 -20.72 1.59 -7.95
CA GLU A 4 -20.08 0.57 -7.11
C GLU A 4 -19.20 -0.35 -7.95
N GLU A 5 -19.66 -0.81 -9.12
CA GLU A 5 -18.86 -1.68 -9.99
C GLU A 5 -17.58 -1.00 -10.50
N GLU A 6 -17.65 0.26 -10.93
CA GLU A 6 -16.45 1.03 -11.32
C GLU A 6 -15.49 1.31 -10.14
N ARG A 7 -16.04 1.55 -8.93
CA ARG A 7 -15.21 1.67 -7.72
C ARG A 7 -14.56 0.33 -7.36
N LEU A 8 -15.27 -0.78 -7.55
CA LEU A 8 -14.78 -2.12 -7.27
C LEU A 8 -13.68 -2.52 -8.26
N SER A 9 -13.81 -2.16 -9.54
CA SER A 9 -12.78 -2.41 -10.57
C SER A 9 -11.51 -1.61 -10.28
N SER A 10 -11.61 -0.31 -10.00
CA SER A 10 -10.47 0.57 -9.69
C SER A 10 -9.74 0.15 -8.40
N LYS A 11 -10.48 -0.23 -7.36
CA LYS A 11 -9.91 -0.78 -6.12
C LYS A 11 -9.20 -2.11 -6.34
N ARG A 12 -9.68 -2.92 -7.29
CA ARG A 12 -9.03 -4.19 -7.63
C ARG A 12 -7.71 -3.96 -8.32
N VAL A 13 -7.64 -3.04 -9.29
CA VAL A 13 -6.39 -2.69 -10.00
C VAL A 13 -5.35 -2.17 -9.01
N SER A 14 -5.67 -1.13 -8.23
CA SER A 14 -4.72 -0.53 -7.29
C SER A 14 -4.18 -1.51 -6.23
N LYS A 15 -5.02 -2.43 -5.72
CA LYS A 15 -4.55 -3.46 -4.77
C LYS A 15 -3.71 -4.53 -5.46
N THR A 16 -4.05 -4.89 -6.69
CA THR A 16 -3.32 -5.89 -7.50
C THR A 16 -1.92 -5.37 -7.77
N GLU A 17 -1.81 -4.13 -8.27
CA GLU A 17 -0.54 -3.46 -8.54
C GLU A 17 0.34 -3.32 -7.29
N ALA A 18 -0.27 -2.98 -6.15
CA ALA A 18 0.48 -2.86 -4.90
C ALA A 18 1.14 -4.17 -4.43
N VAL A 19 0.55 -5.33 -4.77
CA VAL A 19 1.15 -6.65 -4.45
C VAL A 19 2.13 -7.07 -5.54
N SER A 20 1.76 -6.92 -6.81
CA SER A 20 2.62 -7.34 -7.91
C SER A 20 3.90 -6.51 -8.01
N SER A 21 3.89 -5.23 -7.62
CA SER A 21 5.08 -4.38 -7.59
C SER A 21 6.15 -4.83 -6.59
N GLN A 22 5.77 -5.65 -5.59
CA GLN A 22 6.68 -6.15 -4.57
C GLN A 22 7.30 -7.51 -4.93
N VAL A 23 6.81 -8.18 -5.97
CA VAL A 23 7.30 -9.49 -6.41
C VAL A 23 8.02 -9.35 -7.75
N PRO A 24 9.29 -9.79 -7.89
CA PRO A 24 10.08 -9.56 -9.11
C PRO A 24 9.69 -10.46 -10.29
N TYR A 25 8.60 -11.21 -10.17
CA TYR A 25 8.10 -12.15 -11.17
C TYR A 25 6.57 -12.20 -11.13
N GLU A 26 5.97 -12.66 -12.23
CA GLU A 26 4.53 -12.78 -12.33
C GLU A 26 4.01 -13.88 -11.41
N VAL A 27 3.01 -13.56 -10.59
CA VAL A 27 2.36 -14.49 -9.68
C VAL A 27 0.87 -14.56 -9.98
N PRO A 28 0.26 -15.77 -10.03
CA PRO A 28 -1.18 -15.89 -10.08
C PRO A 28 -1.80 -15.26 -8.83
N LEU A 29 -2.45 -14.12 -9.01
CA LEU A 29 -2.98 -13.33 -7.91
C LEU A 29 -4.47 -13.08 -8.09
N ARG A 30 -5.22 -13.16 -7.00
CA ARG A 30 -6.63 -12.77 -6.96
C ARG A 30 -6.90 -12.00 -5.69
N ILE A 31 -7.21 -10.72 -5.86
CA ILE A 31 -7.64 -9.86 -4.76
C ILE A 31 -9.13 -9.61 -4.91
N GLY A 32 -9.89 -10.06 -3.92
CA GLY A 32 -11.32 -9.81 -3.84
C GLY A 32 -11.63 -8.36 -3.46
N PRO A 33 -12.82 -7.85 -3.83
CA PRO A 33 -13.31 -6.61 -3.28
C PRO A 33 -13.50 -6.72 -1.76
N SER A 34 -13.46 -5.58 -1.08
CA SER A 34 -13.81 -5.53 0.34
C SER A 34 -15.32 -5.44 0.45
N ASP A 35 -15.94 -6.44 1.06
CA ASP A 35 -17.37 -6.44 1.37
C ASP A 35 -17.64 -5.68 2.68
N TYR A 36 -18.85 -5.14 2.83
CA TYR A 36 -19.25 -4.41 4.04
C TYR A 36 -20.10 -5.30 4.94
N VAL A 37 -19.55 -5.66 6.10
CA VAL A 37 -20.24 -6.43 7.13
C VAL A 37 -20.55 -5.52 8.30
N SER A 38 -21.82 -5.12 8.44
CA SER A 38 -22.26 -4.04 9.32
C SER A 38 -21.85 -4.21 10.79
N PHE A 39 -21.88 -5.43 11.33
CA PHE A 39 -21.51 -5.68 12.73
C PHE A 39 -20.01 -5.57 13.00
N LEU A 40 -19.15 -5.57 11.97
CA LEU A 40 -17.72 -5.37 12.13
C LEU A 40 -17.35 -3.90 12.32
N LYS A 41 -18.24 -2.95 12.00
CA LYS A 41 -17.98 -1.49 12.11
C LYS A 41 -16.65 -1.12 11.43
N ASP A 42 -15.69 -0.53 12.16
CA ASP A 42 -14.37 -0.13 11.64
C ASP A 42 -13.33 -1.29 11.65
N ASN A 43 -13.67 -2.44 12.26
CA ASN A 43 -12.78 -3.59 12.27
C ASN A 43 -12.80 -4.29 10.91
N LYS A 44 -11.69 -4.14 10.19
CA LYS A 44 -11.46 -4.75 8.90
C LYS A 44 -10.80 -6.10 9.07
N VAL A 45 -11.43 -7.12 8.47
CA VAL A 45 -10.89 -8.48 8.44
C VAL A 45 -10.37 -8.79 7.04
N CYS A 46 -9.12 -9.23 6.95
CA CYS A 46 -8.49 -9.67 5.72
C CYS A 46 -7.99 -11.10 5.86
N TYR A 47 -8.28 -11.93 4.87
CA TYR A 47 -7.74 -13.28 4.74
C TYR A 47 -6.76 -13.31 3.56
N ILE A 48 -5.57 -13.86 3.80
CA ILE A 48 -4.53 -14.00 2.79
C ILE A 48 -4.14 -15.48 2.75
N HIS A 49 -4.34 -16.11 1.60
CA HIS A 49 -3.85 -17.45 1.31
C HIS A 49 -2.70 -17.36 0.33
N MET A 50 -1.57 -17.98 0.66
CA MET A 50 -0.38 -18.03 -0.18
C MET A 50 0.13 -19.47 -0.28
N ARG A 51 0.60 -19.84 -1.47
CA ARG A 51 1.30 -21.11 -1.71
C ARG A 51 2.66 -20.82 -2.31
N GLY A 52 3.63 -21.63 -1.91
CA GLY A 52 5.00 -21.50 -2.39
C GLY A 52 5.76 -22.80 -2.25
N ARG A 53 7.08 -22.71 -2.42
CA ARG A 53 8.01 -23.83 -2.25
C ARG A 53 9.23 -23.35 -1.49
N LYS A 54 9.78 -24.22 -0.64
CA LYS A 54 11.04 -23.99 0.10
C LYS A 54 12.16 -24.86 -0.49
N PHE A 55 13.31 -24.87 0.19
CA PHE A 55 14.45 -25.71 -0.18
C PHE A 55 14.06 -27.17 -0.44
N GLY A 56 14.60 -27.75 -1.52
CA GLY A 56 14.27 -29.10 -1.97
C GLY A 56 12.90 -29.25 -2.66
N ASP A 57 12.38 -28.17 -3.25
CA ASP A 57 11.07 -28.12 -3.94
C ASP A 57 9.87 -28.45 -3.04
N VAL A 58 10.07 -28.48 -1.72
CA VAL A 58 9.06 -28.87 -0.75
C VAL A 58 7.94 -27.82 -0.74
N PRO A 59 6.67 -28.20 -0.99
CA PRO A 59 5.57 -27.25 -1.00
C PRO A 59 5.31 -26.66 0.39
N LEU A 60 4.84 -25.42 0.41
CA LEU A 60 4.35 -24.74 1.60
C LEU A 60 3.06 -23.99 1.30
N ALA A 61 2.21 -23.87 2.31
CA ALA A 61 1.01 -23.04 2.29
C ALA A 61 1.01 -22.16 3.54
N ILE A 62 0.52 -20.94 3.39
CA ILE A 62 0.40 -19.94 4.45
C ILE A 62 -1.01 -19.38 4.40
N ASP A 63 -1.69 -19.43 5.54
CA ASP A 63 -2.98 -18.80 5.76
C ASP A 63 -2.84 -17.74 6.86
N VAL A 64 -3.18 -16.50 6.54
CA VAL A 64 -3.13 -15.36 7.46
C VAL A 64 -4.50 -14.73 7.57
N LYS A 65 -4.94 -14.47 8.80
CA LYS A 65 -6.09 -13.61 9.11
C LYS A 65 -5.60 -12.36 9.83
N LEU A 66 -5.90 -11.20 9.27
CA LEU A 66 -5.65 -9.90 9.88
C LEU A 66 -6.98 -9.29 10.30
N SER A 67 -7.08 -8.83 11.54
CA SER A 67 -8.23 -8.08 12.08
C SER A 67 -7.71 -6.79 12.69
N VAL A 68 -8.05 -5.65 12.10
CA VAL A 68 -7.52 -4.34 12.48
C VAL A 68 -8.57 -3.26 12.34
N GLU A 69 -8.48 -2.20 13.14
CA GLU A 69 -9.25 -0.97 12.91
C GLU A 69 -8.66 -0.20 11.73
N ASP A 70 -9.44 0.05 10.67
CA ASP A 70 -8.94 0.66 9.42
C ASP A 70 -8.71 2.18 9.58
N SER A 71 -9.55 2.85 10.39
CA SER A 71 -9.49 4.30 10.55
C SER A 71 -8.22 4.77 11.28
N PRO A 72 -7.83 4.21 12.45
CA PRO A 72 -6.59 4.59 13.13
C PRO A 72 -5.33 4.29 12.30
N ASN A 73 -5.32 3.17 11.57
CA ASN A 73 -4.22 2.80 10.68
C ASN A 73 -4.01 3.84 9.57
N SER A 74 -5.11 4.31 8.97
CA SER A 74 -5.05 5.32 7.91
C SER A 74 -4.70 6.71 8.45
N ALA A 75 -5.15 7.04 9.68
CA ALA A 75 -4.88 8.32 10.30
C ALA A 75 -3.39 8.58 10.50
N GLY A 76 -2.62 7.59 10.95
CA GLY A 76 -1.17 7.72 11.12
C GLY A 76 -0.45 8.05 9.82
N VAL A 77 -0.80 7.35 8.73
CA VAL A 77 -0.26 7.59 7.39
C VAL A 77 -0.55 9.02 6.91
N VAL A 78 -1.78 9.50 7.13
CA VAL A 78 -2.18 10.86 6.71
C VAL A 78 -1.44 11.93 7.50
N ILE A 79 -1.23 11.75 8.80
CA ILE A 79 -0.47 12.69 9.64
C ILE A 79 0.95 12.85 9.10
N ASP A 80 1.63 11.75 8.80
CA ASP A 80 3.00 11.80 8.29
C ASP A 80 3.08 12.37 6.87
N ALA A 81 2.10 12.07 6.01
CA ALA A 81 2.00 12.68 4.69
C ALA A 81 1.84 14.21 4.78
N ILE A 82 0.99 14.72 5.69
CA ILE A 82 0.81 16.17 5.91
C ILE A 82 2.13 16.81 6.38
N ARG A 83 2.85 16.15 7.30
CA ARG A 83 4.15 16.63 7.79
C ARG A 83 5.19 16.69 6.68
N ALA A 84 5.23 15.69 5.81
CA ALA A 84 6.12 15.68 4.66
C ALA A 84 5.80 16.80 3.65
N VAL A 85 4.51 17.05 3.40
CA VAL A 85 4.07 18.18 2.56
C VAL A 85 4.44 19.52 3.19
N LYS A 86 4.27 19.69 4.51
CA LYS A 86 4.69 20.90 5.21
C LYS A 86 6.19 21.14 5.07
N LEU A 87 7.00 20.08 5.20
CA LEU A 87 8.44 20.15 5.00
C LEU A 87 8.83 20.55 3.57
N ALA A 88 8.11 20.03 2.56
CA ALA A 88 8.29 20.43 1.17
C ALA A 88 7.99 21.92 0.96
N LEU A 89 6.89 22.40 1.52
CA LEU A 89 6.50 23.82 1.48
C LEU A 89 7.58 24.71 2.10
N ASP A 90 8.12 24.33 3.25
CA ASP A 90 9.18 25.09 3.93
C ASP A 90 10.49 25.15 3.14
N ARG A 91 10.70 24.17 2.27
CA ARG A 91 11.86 24.09 1.36
C ARG A 91 11.59 24.68 -0.04
N GLY A 92 10.39 25.20 -0.29
CA GLY A 92 9.99 25.73 -1.60
C GLY A 92 9.89 24.65 -2.69
N ILE A 93 9.69 23.39 -2.31
CA ILE A 93 9.62 22.26 -3.25
C ILE A 93 8.17 22.10 -3.73
N GLY A 94 7.96 22.28 -5.03
CA GLY A 94 6.69 22.00 -5.70
C GLY A 94 6.68 20.65 -6.42
N GLY A 95 5.51 20.22 -6.88
CA GLY A 95 5.33 18.97 -7.64
C GLY A 95 5.18 17.73 -6.77
N PRO A 96 5.08 16.54 -7.39
CA PRO A 96 4.87 15.29 -6.65
C PRO A 96 6.12 14.89 -5.86
N LEU A 97 5.95 14.63 -4.56
CA LEU A 97 6.97 14.05 -3.69
C LEU A 97 7.01 12.54 -3.93
N ILE A 98 7.87 12.08 -4.83
CA ILE A 98 7.88 10.71 -5.33
C ILE A 98 8.13 9.69 -4.21
N GLY A 99 9.15 9.92 -3.36
CA GLY A 99 9.48 9.00 -2.27
C GLY A 99 8.36 8.90 -1.24
N VAL A 100 7.84 10.04 -0.82
CA VAL A 100 6.69 10.18 0.10
C VAL A 100 5.45 9.52 -0.48
N SER A 101 5.20 9.75 -1.77
CA SER A 101 4.02 9.21 -2.44
C SER A 101 4.08 7.69 -2.54
N ALA A 102 5.25 7.14 -2.88
CA ALA A 102 5.46 5.71 -3.00
C ALA A 102 5.36 4.96 -1.67
N TYR A 103 5.69 5.61 -0.56
CA TYR A 103 5.61 4.98 0.76
C TYR A 103 4.22 5.03 1.39
N PHE A 104 3.49 6.14 1.21
CA PHE A 104 2.21 6.35 1.90
C PHE A 104 0.96 5.98 1.07
N PHE A 105 1.07 5.82 -0.25
CA PHE A 105 -0.09 5.57 -1.11
C PHE A 105 0.07 4.33 -2.00
N LYS A 106 -1.07 3.71 -2.33
CA LYS A 106 -1.12 2.44 -3.09
C LYS A 106 -0.88 2.58 -4.60
N HIS A 107 -1.07 3.79 -5.13
CA HIS A 107 -0.89 4.08 -6.55
C HIS A 107 -0.12 5.39 -6.71
N PRO A 108 1.18 5.38 -6.37
CA PRO A 108 2.05 6.54 -6.53
C PRO A 108 2.34 6.82 -8.03
N PRO A 109 2.80 8.04 -8.36
CA PRO A 109 3.26 8.36 -9.72
C PRO A 109 4.39 7.45 -10.21
N VAL A 110 5.24 6.97 -9.29
CA VAL A 110 6.30 6.00 -9.56
C VAL A 110 6.24 4.92 -8.49
N GLN A 111 6.03 3.67 -8.90
CA GLN A 111 6.06 2.51 -8.01
C GLN A 111 7.47 2.28 -7.47
N MET A 112 7.59 2.04 -6.17
CA MET A 112 8.83 1.68 -5.52
C MET A 112 8.58 0.48 -4.61
N VAL A 113 9.57 -0.40 -4.49
CA VAL A 113 9.57 -1.46 -3.47
C VAL A 113 9.52 -0.79 -2.10
N ASP A 114 8.74 -1.34 -1.17
CA ASP A 114 8.41 -0.70 0.10
C ASP A 114 9.65 -0.29 0.92
N THR A 115 10.70 -1.10 0.88
CA THR A 115 11.98 -0.81 1.54
C THR A 115 12.67 0.42 0.96
N LYS A 116 12.70 0.54 -0.37
CA LYS A 116 13.25 1.71 -1.07
C LYS A 116 12.38 2.94 -0.89
N ALA A 117 11.05 2.77 -0.83
CA ALA A 117 10.13 3.86 -0.56
C ALA A 117 10.37 4.44 0.84
N LYS A 118 10.58 3.57 1.84
CA LYS A 118 10.96 3.99 3.20
C LYS A 118 12.26 4.79 3.22
N GLU A 119 13.31 4.27 2.58
CA GLU A 119 14.61 4.96 2.47
C GLU A 119 14.45 6.32 1.79
N ALA A 120 13.65 6.40 0.72
CA ALA A 120 13.39 7.65 0.02
C ALA A 120 12.69 8.70 0.90
N VAL A 121 11.79 8.28 1.80
CA VAL A 121 11.16 9.17 2.78
C VAL A 121 12.18 9.67 3.81
N GLU A 122 13.04 8.80 4.33
CA GLU A 122 14.09 9.20 5.27
C GLU A 122 15.12 10.16 4.63
N ASP A 123 15.51 9.89 3.39
CA ASP A 123 16.38 10.78 2.61
C ASP A 123 15.72 12.13 2.32
N PHE A 124 14.41 12.13 2.03
CA PHE A 124 13.64 13.36 1.90
C PHE A 124 13.61 14.12 3.22
N ILE A 125 13.28 13.49 4.34
CA ILE A 125 13.22 14.13 5.67
C ILE A 125 14.58 14.74 6.02
N THR A 126 15.67 14.01 5.81
CA THR A 126 17.05 14.45 6.12
C THR A 126 17.66 15.41 5.08
N GLY A 127 16.95 15.70 3.98
CA GLY A 127 17.40 16.66 2.96
C GLY A 127 18.47 16.11 2.01
N LYS A 128 18.70 14.79 1.99
CA LYS A 128 19.58 14.11 1.01
C LYS A 128 18.92 13.97 -0.37
N ARG A 129 17.60 14.18 -0.43
CA ARG A 129 16.77 14.06 -1.63
C ARG A 129 15.77 15.21 -1.68
N GLU A 130 15.57 15.75 -2.88
CA GLU A 130 14.59 16.83 -3.10
C GLU A 130 13.14 16.32 -3.23
N ARG A 131 12.88 15.16 -3.84
CA ARG A 131 11.52 14.61 -4.08
C ARG A 131 11.45 13.08 -3.97
#